data_AF-A0A2G2WU86-F1
#
_entry.id   AF-A0A2G2WU86-F1
#
_cell.length_a   1.000
_cell.length_b   1.000
_cell.length_c   1.000
_cell.angle_alpha   90.00
_cell.angle_beta   90.00
_cell.angle_gamma   90.00
#
_symmetry.space_group_name_H-M   'P 1'
#
loop_
_entity.id
_entity.type
_entity.pdbx_description
1 polymer ?
#
loop_
_entity_poly.entity_id
_entity_poly.type
_entity_poly.pdbx_seq_one_letter_code
_entity_poly.pdbx_strand_id
1 'polypeptide(L)'
;MASVLWYFSHTRDERLEGLVECETFLSHKLEEKMKNIRKIEQKIEEREMEIMFNKLYDGEINLNELDVKEIKGLQKMFALIRAKLDEREKQLVEQSQTSQPPSILSNDETTTENDVDQSDNFYGGSASTSLVGESSDGHEPIAHRDE
;
A
#
# COMPACT_ATOMS: atom_id res chain seq x y z
N MET A 1 36.10 -40.63 -23.71
CA MET A 1 36.50 -41.96 -23.16
C MET A 1 36.81 -41.93 -21.67
N ALA A 2 37.42 -40.86 -21.13
CA ALA A 2 37.80 -40.79 -19.71
C ALA A 2 36.61 -40.91 -18.71
N SER A 3 35.45 -40.28 -18.95
CA SER A 3 34.32 -40.36 -18.00
C SER A 3 33.65 -41.72 -17.93
N VAL A 4 33.62 -42.45 -19.05
CA VAL A 4 33.09 -43.82 -19.11
C VAL A 4 34.02 -44.78 -18.35
N LEU A 5 35.33 -44.64 -18.54
CA LEU A 5 36.32 -45.41 -17.79
C LEU A 5 36.24 -45.12 -16.29
N TRP A 6 36.12 -43.85 -15.89
CA TRP A 6 35.93 -43.45 -14.48
C TRP A 6 34.64 -44.02 -13.87
N TYR A 7 33.54 -44.00 -14.62
CA TYR A 7 32.26 -44.54 -14.18
C TYR A 7 32.31 -46.06 -13.91
N PHE A 8 33.01 -46.82 -14.76
CA PHE A 8 33.23 -48.26 -14.55
C PHE A 8 34.35 -48.59 -13.56
N SER A 9 35.12 -47.58 -13.11
CA SER A 9 36.13 -47.74 -12.05
C SER A 9 35.52 -47.87 -10.65
N HIS A 10 34.25 -47.49 -10.50
CA HIS A 10 33.51 -47.51 -9.24
C HIS A 10 32.61 -48.75 -9.14
N THR A 11 32.37 -49.20 -7.91
CA THR A 11 31.42 -50.27 -7.62
C THR A 11 29.99 -49.85 -7.99
N ARG A 12 29.09 -50.84 -8.10
CA ARG A 12 27.69 -50.56 -8.41
C ARG A 12 27.03 -49.69 -7.33
N ASP A 13 27.39 -49.91 -6.08
CA ASP A 13 26.79 -49.22 -4.93
C ASP A 13 27.22 -47.75 -4.89
N GLU A 14 28.52 -47.46 -5.09
CA GLU A 14 29.04 -46.08 -5.21
C GLU A 14 28.39 -45.32 -6.39
N ARG A 15 28.15 -46.00 -7.51
CA ARG A 15 27.46 -45.41 -8.66
C ARG A 15 25.99 -45.12 -8.38
N LEU A 16 25.33 -45.95 -7.57
CA LEU A 16 23.94 -45.76 -7.17
C LEU A 16 23.81 -44.59 -6.19
N GLU A 17 24.72 -44.50 -5.22
CA GLU A 17 24.80 -43.38 -4.28
C GLU A 17 24.99 -42.05 -5.02
N GLY A 18 25.97 -41.96 -5.91
CA GLY A 18 26.19 -40.74 -6.72
C GLY A 18 24.99 -40.40 -7.63
N LEU A 19 24.23 -41.40 -8.10
CA LEU A 19 23.01 -41.17 -8.86
C LEU A 19 21.90 -40.56 -7.98
N VAL A 20 21.70 -41.09 -6.77
CA VAL A 20 20.72 -40.58 -5.79
C VAL A 20 21.08 -39.17 -5.35
N GLU A 21 22.36 -38.87 -5.11
CA GLU A 21 22.83 -37.52 -4.79
C GLU A 21 22.54 -36.55 -5.94
N CYS A 22 22.84 -36.94 -7.17
CA CYS A 22 22.56 -36.15 -8.35
C CYS A 22 21.05 -35.91 -8.53
N GLU A 23 20.22 -36.93 -8.35
CA GLU A 23 18.76 -36.83 -8.40
C GLU A 23 18.23 -35.86 -7.33
N THR A 24 18.73 -35.98 -6.10
CA THR A 24 18.35 -35.12 -4.97
C THR A 24 18.75 -33.67 -5.24
N PHE A 25 19.98 -33.45 -5.72
CA PHE A 25 20.47 -32.12 -6.07
C PHE A 25 19.64 -31.46 -7.18
N LEU A 26 19.32 -32.20 -8.24
CA LEU A 26 18.49 -31.68 -9.33
C LEU A 26 17.06 -31.41 -8.87
N SER A 27 16.50 -32.28 -8.04
CA SER A 27 15.17 -32.10 -7.43
C SER A 27 15.10 -30.82 -6.59
N HIS A 28 16.11 -30.58 -5.74
CA HIS A 28 16.19 -29.35 -4.97
C HIS A 28 16.26 -28.10 -5.87
N LYS A 29 17.13 -28.13 -6.89
CA LYS A 29 17.27 -27.01 -7.84
C LYS A 29 15.99 -26.75 -8.62
N LEU A 30 15.24 -27.79 -8.98
CA LEU A 30 13.94 -27.68 -9.63
C LEU A 30 12.92 -27.00 -8.72
N GLU A 31 12.85 -27.41 -7.46
CA GLU A 31 11.96 -26.81 -6.45
C GLU A 31 12.25 -25.32 -6.23
N GLU A 32 13.52 -24.94 -6.13
CA GLU A 32 13.91 -23.52 -6.03
C GLU A 32 13.45 -22.71 -7.25
N LYS A 33 13.63 -23.27 -8.45
CA LYS A 33 13.16 -22.62 -9.69
C LYS A 33 11.65 -22.52 -9.72
N MET A 34 10.93 -23.55 -9.28
CA MET A 34 9.46 -23.54 -9.21
C MET A 34 8.95 -22.48 -8.23
N LYS A 35 9.57 -22.34 -7.06
CA LYS A 35 9.27 -21.27 -6.10
C LYS A 35 9.50 -19.89 -6.69
N ASN A 36 10.59 -19.71 -7.43
CA ASN A 36 10.89 -18.43 -8.08
C ASN A 36 9.89 -18.08 -9.18
N ILE A 37 9.50 -19.07 -10.01
CA ILE A 37 8.45 -18.91 -11.02
C ILE A 37 7.15 -18.48 -10.35
N ARG A 38 6.72 -19.18 -9.29
CA ARG A 38 5.49 -18.83 -8.55
C ARG A 38 5.50 -17.40 -8.01
N LYS A 39 6.63 -16.93 -7.48
CA LYS A 39 6.79 -15.53 -7.02
C LYS A 39 6.67 -14.53 -8.18
N ILE A 40 7.22 -14.86 -9.34
CA ILE A 40 7.13 -14.01 -10.53
C ILE A 40 5.70 -13.98 -11.05
N GLU A 41 5.03 -15.13 -11.14
CA GLU A 41 3.63 -15.24 -11.55
C GLU A 41 2.72 -14.40 -10.65
N GLN A 42 2.89 -14.48 -9.33
CA GLN A 42 2.14 -13.66 -8.38
C GLN A 42 2.35 -12.16 -8.63
N LYS A 43 3.61 -11.72 -8.85
CA LYS A 43 3.90 -10.32 -9.16
C LYS A 43 3.37 -9.86 -10.52
N ILE A 44 3.21 -10.78 -11.46
CA ILE A 44 2.59 -10.48 -12.75
C ILE A 44 1.08 -10.28 -12.54
N GLU A 45 0.41 -11.20 -11.85
CA GLU A 45 -1.01 -11.11 -11.53
C GLU A 45 -1.33 -9.80 -10.77
N GLU A 46 -0.52 -9.45 -9.77
CA GLU A 46 -0.67 -8.19 -9.02
C GLU A 46 -0.55 -6.96 -9.92
N ARG A 47 0.43 -6.92 -10.84
CA ARG A 47 0.59 -5.80 -11.79
C ARG A 47 -0.51 -5.73 -12.83
N GLU A 48 -1.00 -6.87 -13.32
CA GLU A 48 -2.13 -6.90 -14.26
C GLU A 48 -3.39 -6.31 -13.62
N MET A 49 -3.67 -6.65 -12.35
CA MET A 49 -4.81 -6.08 -11.62
C MET A 49 -4.64 -4.57 -11.35
N GLU A 50 -3.42 -4.10 -11.09
CA GLU A 50 -3.13 -2.68 -10.92
C GLU A 50 -3.34 -1.89 -12.22
N ILE A 51 -2.84 -2.39 -13.35
CA ILE A 51 -3.05 -1.77 -14.67
C ILE A 51 -4.54 -1.70 -14.98
N MET A 52 -5.27 -2.78 -14.73
CA MET A 52 -6.72 -2.83 -14.96
C MET A 52 -7.48 -1.82 -14.11
N PHE A 53 -7.11 -1.69 -12.83
CA PHE A 53 -7.67 -0.70 -11.95
C PHE A 53 -7.42 0.73 -12.44
N ASN A 54 -6.21 1.04 -12.90
CA ASN A 54 -5.89 2.36 -13.43
C ASN A 54 -6.74 2.68 -14.66
N LYS A 55 -6.89 1.73 -15.59
CA LYS A 55 -7.77 1.90 -16.75
C LYS A 55 -9.25 2.13 -16.38
N LEU A 56 -9.74 1.43 -15.35
CA LEU A 56 -11.08 1.66 -14.82
C LEU A 56 -11.20 3.06 -14.20
N TYR A 57 -10.18 3.48 -13.45
CA TYR A 57 -10.15 4.78 -12.79
C TYR A 57 -10.11 5.93 -13.79
N ASP A 58 -9.33 5.79 -14.85
CA ASP A 58 -9.22 6.74 -15.95
C ASP A 58 -10.45 6.72 -16.88
N GLY A 59 -11.36 5.76 -16.69
CA GLY A 59 -12.58 5.60 -17.49
C GLY A 59 -12.34 5.06 -18.90
N GLU A 60 -11.17 4.49 -19.18
CA GLU A 60 -10.85 3.85 -20.47
C GLU A 60 -11.68 2.58 -20.69
N ILE A 61 -12.00 1.86 -19.62
CA ILE A 61 -12.82 0.65 -19.64
C ILE A 61 -14.00 0.80 -18.69
N ASN A 62 -15.16 0.26 -19.10
CA ASN A 62 -16.34 0.23 -18.26
C ASN A 62 -16.44 -1.08 -17.47
N LEU A 63 -17.13 -1.05 -16.32
CA LEU A 63 -17.38 -2.25 -15.51
C LEU A 63 -18.09 -3.39 -16.29
N ASN A 64 -18.87 -3.04 -17.31
CA ASN A 64 -19.60 -4.01 -18.15
C ASN A 64 -18.68 -4.79 -19.11
N GLU A 65 -17.46 -4.29 -19.33
CA GLU A 65 -16.48 -4.89 -20.24
C GLU A 65 -15.56 -5.89 -19.52
N LEU A 66 -15.60 -5.91 -18.18
CA LEU A 66 -14.80 -6.82 -17.39
C LEU A 66 -15.42 -8.21 -17.32
N ASP A 67 -14.56 -9.22 -17.43
CA ASP A 67 -14.95 -10.61 -17.23
C ASP A 67 -15.09 -10.95 -15.72
N VAL A 68 -15.71 -12.10 -15.43
CA VAL A 68 -15.94 -12.55 -14.04
C VAL A 68 -14.63 -12.80 -13.29
N LYS A 69 -13.57 -13.23 -13.97
CA LYS A 69 -12.26 -13.52 -13.38
C LYS A 69 -11.55 -12.22 -12.99
N GLU A 70 -11.62 -11.21 -13.84
CA GLU A 70 -11.09 -9.86 -13.68
C GLU A 70 -11.78 -9.13 -12.52
N ILE A 71 -13.12 -9.15 -12.48
CA ILE A 71 -13.90 -8.60 -11.35
C ILE A 71 -13.47 -9.27 -10.04
N LYS A 72 -13.32 -10.60 -10.04
CA LYS A 72 -12.88 -11.36 -8.86
C LYS A 72 -11.44 -11.01 -8.47
N GLY A 73 -10.56 -10.76 -9.44
CA GLY A 73 -9.18 -10.33 -9.22
C GLY A 73 -9.13 -8.96 -8.54
N LEU A 74 -9.87 -7.99 -9.08
CA LEU A 74 -9.99 -6.65 -8.47
C LEU A 74 -10.56 -6.72 -7.06
N GLN A 75 -11.60 -7.54 -6.83
CA GLN A 75 -12.17 -7.71 -5.49
C GLN A 75 -11.13 -8.20 -4.47
N LYS A 76 -10.28 -9.16 -4.85
CA LYS A 76 -9.19 -9.64 -4.00
C LYS A 76 -8.15 -8.54 -3.74
N MET A 77 -7.79 -7.77 -4.77
CA MET A 77 -6.87 -6.65 -4.64
C MET A 77 -7.39 -5.61 -3.63
N PHE A 78 -8.66 -5.22 -3.74
CA PHE A 78 -9.28 -4.29 -2.79
C PHE A 78 -9.32 -4.84 -1.36
N ALA A 79 -9.62 -6.13 -1.18
CA ALA A 79 -9.60 -6.75 0.14
C ALA A 79 -8.19 -6.69 0.78
N LEU A 80 -7.15 -6.92 -0.02
CA LEU A 80 -5.76 -6.86 0.43
C LEU A 80 -5.32 -5.44 0.77
N ILE A 81 -5.70 -4.44 -0.05
CA ILE A 81 -5.43 -3.03 0.22
C ILE A 81 -6.14 -2.59 1.50
N ARG A 82 -7.41 -2.98 1.69
CA ARG A 82 -8.17 -2.67 2.90
C ARG A 82 -7.51 -3.25 4.14
N ALA A 83 -7.14 -4.53 4.11
CA ALA A 83 -6.42 -5.16 5.24
C ALA A 83 -5.10 -4.45 5.57
N LYS A 84 -4.33 -4.03 4.54
CA LYS A 84 -3.10 -3.23 4.74
C LYS A 84 -3.38 -1.83 5.30
N LEU A 85 -4.54 -1.25 5.01
CA LEU A 85 -4.95 0.04 5.54
C LEU A 85 -5.35 -0.09 7.01
N ASP A 86 -6.16 -1.09 7.35
CA ASP A 86 -6.58 -1.39 8.73
C ASP A 86 -5.36 -1.67 9.63
N GLU A 87 -4.36 -2.38 9.12
CA GLU A 87 -3.11 -2.63 9.84
C GLU A 87 -2.32 -1.34 10.11
N ARG A 88 -2.23 -0.43 9.12
CA ARG A 88 -1.57 0.87 9.30
C ARG A 88 -2.33 1.79 10.24
N GLU A 89 -3.65 1.75 10.23
CA GLU A 89 -4.50 2.51 11.16
C GLU A 89 -4.23 2.10 12.61
N LYS A 90 -4.15 0.79 12.88
CA LYS A 90 -3.79 0.27 14.22
C LYS A 90 -2.40 0.74 14.66
N GLN A 91 -1.39 0.62 13.79
CA GLN A 91 -0.03 1.08 14.08
C GLN A 91 0.02 2.58 14.39
N LEU A 92 -0.77 3.40 13.69
CA LEU A 92 -0.84 4.84 13.94
C LEU A 92 -1.46 5.15 15.31
N VAL A 93 -2.53 4.44 15.70
CA VAL A 93 -3.14 4.59 17.02
C VAL A 93 -2.15 4.22 18.13
N GLU A 94 -1.43 3.10 18.00
CA GLU A 94 -0.43 2.65 18.97
C GLU A 94 0.73 3.66 19.13
N GLN A 95 1.20 4.25 18.02
CA GLN A 95 2.22 5.31 18.07
C GLN A 95 1.71 6.59 18.74
N SER A 96 0.45 6.96 18.52
CA SER A 96 -0.15 8.14 19.16
C SER A 96 -0.30 7.99 20.68
N GLN A 97 -0.53 6.77 21.16
CA GLN A 97 -0.66 6.47 22.59
C GLN A 97 0.68 6.41 23.32
N THR A 98 1.75 5.99 22.64
CA THR A 98 3.11 5.91 23.20
C THR A 98 3.86 7.25 23.20
N SER A 99 3.36 8.24 22.45
CA SER A 99 3.95 9.58 22.35
C SER A 99 3.38 10.60 23.34
N GLN A 100 2.46 10.20 24.23
CA GLN A 100 2.05 11.09 25.32
C GLN A 100 3.19 11.23 26.35
N PRO A 101 3.70 12.45 26.62
CA PRO A 101 4.62 12.65 27.74
C PRO A 101 3.90 12.25 29.03
N PRO A 102 4.62 11.69 30.04
CA PRO A 102 4.00 11.30 31.29
C PRO A 102 3.32 12.54 31.89
N SER A 103 1.99 12.47 31.99
CA SER A 103 1.18 13.46 32.68
C SER A 103 1.57 13.43 34.15
N ILE A 104 2.47 14.34 34.52
CA ILE A 104 2.73 14.65 35.92
C ILE A 104 1.42 15.26 36.44
N LEU A 105 0.71 14.48 37.24
CA LEU A 105 -0.49 14.89 37.99
C LEU A 105 -0.16 16.16 38.79
N SER A 106 -0.65 17.31 38.33
CA SER A 106 -0.76 18.51 39.18
C SER A 106 -2.04 18.33 40.01
N ASN A 107 -1.86 18.01 41.29
CA ASN A 107 -2.93 18.10 42.28
C ASN A 107 -3.14 19.57 42.61
N ASP A 108 -4.00 20.25 41.85
CA ASP A 108 -4.52 21.54 42.29
C ASP A 108 -5.88 21.32 42.96
N GLU A 109 -5.80 21.43 44.28
CA GLU A 109 -6.82 21.30 45.29
C GLU A 109 -7.95 22.31 45.03
N THR A 110 -9.16 21.82 44.80
CA THR A 110 -10.37 22.64 44.65
C THR A 110 -10.76 23.23 46.00
N THR A 111 -10.76 24.57 46.13
CA THR A 111 -11.55 25.28 47.15
C THR A 111 -12.54 26.20 46.45
N THR A 112 -13.82 25.80 46.55
CA THR A 112 -15.03 26.58 46.26
C THR A 112 -15.18 27.78 47.19
N GLU A 113 -15.66 28.92 46.67
CA GLU A 113 -16.95 29.56 47.08
C GLU A 113 -17.11 31.00 46.55
N ASN A 114 -18.27 31.25 45.92
CA ASN A 114 -19.15 32.45 45.98
C ASN A 114 -18.62 33.81 45.45
N ASP A 115 -19.34 34.72 44.78
CA ASP A 115 -20.76 34.92 44.43
C ASP A 115 -20.84 36.00 43.31
N VAL A 116 -21.87 35.88 42.44
CA VAL A 116 -22.75 36.92 41.83
C VAL A 116 -22.21 38.35 41.54
N ASP A 117 -22.29 38.84 40.28
CA ASP A 117 -23.31 39.83 39.87
C ASP A 117 -23.38 40.10 38.35
N GLN A 118 -24.59 40.35 37.88
CA GLN A 118 -25.03 40.63 36.51
C GLN A 118 -24.68 42.06 36.07
N SER A 119 -24.45 42.28 34.77
CA SER A 119 -24.95 43.50 34.12
C SER A 119 -25.12 43.30 32.61
N ASP A 120 -26.39 43.37 32.20
CA ASP A 120 -26.81 43.60 30.82
C ASP A 120 -26.38 45.00 30.36
N ASN A 121 -25.95 45.13 29.10
CA ASN A 121 -26.17 46.36 28.33
C ASN A 121 -26.21 46.08 26.81
N PHE A 122 -27.28 46.57 26.21
CA PHE A 122 -27.69 46.45 24.81
C PHE A 122 -27.37 47.76 24.03
N TYR A 123 -27.51 47.69 22.69
CA TYR A 123 -27.23 48.69 21.63
C TYR A 123 -25.75 48.87 21.26
N GLY A 124 -25.33 48.89 20.00
CA GLY A 124 -26.01 48.96 18.71
C GLY A 124 -25.01 49.56 17.71
N GLY A 125 -24.89 49.01 16.49
CA GLY A 125 -23.90 49.54 15.54
C GLY A 125 -23.77 48.73 14.27
N SER A 126 -24.61 49.09 13.30
CA SER A 126 -24.59 48.70 11.88
C SER A 126 -23.24 48.93 11.19
N ALA A 127 -22.82 47.98 10.34
CA ALA A 127 -22.32 48.26 8.99
C ALA A 127 -22.23 46.96 8.16
N SER A 128 -23.08 46.86 7.13
CA SER A 128 -22.89 45.98 5.98
C SER A 128 -22.44 46.85 4.79
N THR A 129 -21.37 46.47 4.09
CA THR A 129 -21.09 46.75 2.66
C THR A 129 -19.98 45.76 2.24
N SER A 130 -20.24 44.67 1.50
CA SER A 130 -20.43 44.58 0.05
C SER A 130 -19.42 45.39 -0.77
N LEU A 131 -18.46 44.70 -1.42
CA LEU A 131 -17.81 45.22 -2.62
C LEU A 131 -17.58 44.07 -3.62
N VAL A 132 -18.41 44.09 -4.66
CA VAL A 132 -18.23 43.41 -5.95
C VAL A 132 -17.22 44.21 -6.77
N GLY A 133 -16.37 43.54 -7.54
CA GLY A 133 -15.54 44.14 -8.59
C GLY A 133 -15.13 43.09 -9.62
N GLU A 134 -15.71 43.17 -10.82
CA GLU A 134 -15.57 42.25 -11.94
C GLU A 134 -14.30 42.47 -12.79
N SER A 135 -13.87 41.37 -13.43
CA SER A 135 -13.33 41.19 -14.80
C SER A 135 -12.31 42.17 -15.41
N SER A 136 -11.22 41.61 -15.99
CA SER A 136 -10.79 41.96 -17.36
C SER A 136 -9.77 40.95 -17.94
N ASP A 137 -9.97 40.66 -19.22
CA ASP A 137 -9.19 39.90 -20.20
C ASP A 137 -7.66 40.09 -20.18
N GLY A 138 -6.94 39.06 -20.65
CA GLY A 138 -5.53 39.17 -21.01
C GLY A 138 -4.82 37.87 -21.39
N HIS A 139 -5.02 37.41 -22.62
CA HIS A 139 -4.08 36.72 -23.53
C HIS A 139 -2.80 36.04 -22.97
N GLU A 140 -2.64 34.74 -23.27
CA GLU A 140 -1.37 33.98 -23.24
C GLU A 140 -0.28 34.60 -24.15
N PRO A 141 1.00 34.25 -23.89
CA PRO A 141 1.62 33.34 -24.86
C PRO A 141 2.35 32.15 -24.22
N ILE A 142 2.08 31.01 -24.83
CA ILE A 142 2.78 29.72 -24.73
C ILE A 142 4.28 29.91 -25.01
N ALA A 143 5.12 29.59 -24.02
CA ALA A 143 6.55 29.40 -24.22
C ALA A 143 6.84 27.92 -24.48
N HIS A 144 7.05 27.57 -25.75
CA HIS A 144 7.73 26.33 -26.12
C HIS A 144 9.19 26.41 -25.67
N ARG A 145 9.65 25.38 -24.95
CA ARG A 145 11.05 25.20 -24.57
C ARG A 145 11.54 23.87 -25.15
N ASP A 146 12.32 24.03 -26.22
CA ASP A 146 13.56 23.37 -26.64
C ASP A 146 13.81 21.85 -26.48
N GLU A 147 14.48 21.37 -27.53
CA GLU A 147 15.37 20.19 -27.72
C GLU A 147 14.76 18.85 -28.13
#